data_AF-A3IUZ9-F1
#
_entry.id   AF-A3IUZ9-F1
#
_cell.length_a   1.000
_cell.length_b   1.000
_cell.length_c   1.000
_cell.angle_alpha   90.00
_cell.angle_beta   90.00
_cell.angle_gamma   90.00
#
_symmetry.space_group_name_H-M   'P 1'
#
loop_
_entity.id
_entity.type
_entity.pdbx_description
1 polymer ?
#
loop_
_entity_poly.entity_id
_entity_poly.type
_entity_poly.pdbx_seq_one_letter_code
_entity_poly.pdbx_strand_id
1 'polypeptide(L)' 'MQLGQILLQKQWISSEQLDEVIQLQTSQKNRIGELLLQKGLIVNHQLEAALKEQYWRKNGFWVID' A
#
# COMPACT_ATOMS: atom_id res chain seq x y z
N MET A 1 5.79 9.14 -3.09
CA MET A 1 5.93 7.67 -3.17
C MET A 1 4.55 7.04 -3.02
N GLN A 2 4.22 5.99 -3.78
CA GLN A 2 2.90 5.35 -3.73
C GLN A 2 2.83 4.24 -2.67
N LEU A 3 1.65 4.05 -2.07
CA LEU A 3 1.38 3.01 -1.07
C LEU A 3 1.80 1.61 -1.54
N GLY A 4 1.42 1.22 -2.76
CA GLY A 4 1.77 -0.09 -3.33
C GLY A 4 3.28 -0.33 -3.37
N GLN A 5 4.07 0.70 -3.63
CA GLN A 5 5.53 0.59 -3.65
C GLN A 5 6.13 0.39 -2.25
N ILE A 6 5.54 0.99 -1.22
CA ILE A 6 5.95 0.79 0.18
C ILE A 6 5.67 -0.65 0.61
N LEU A 7 4.49 -1.16 0.24
CA LEU A 7 4.07 -2.53 0.54
C LEU A 7 4.97 -3.57 -0.17
N LEU A 8 5.40 -3.29 -1.41
CA LEU A 8 6.39 -4.10 -2.13
C LEU A 8 7.76 -4.06 -1.46
N GLN A 9 8.23 -2.87 -1.06
CA GLN A 9 9.53 -2.74 -0.38
C GLN A 9 9.58 -3.50 0.95
N LYS A 10 8.46 -3.58 1.66
CA LYS A 10 8.36 -4.35 2.91
C LYS A 10 8.08 -5.84 2.68
N GLN A 11 8.02 -6.30 1.43
CA GLN A 11 7.68 -7.67 1.04
C GLN A 11 6.35 -8.19 1.64
N TRP A 12 5.42 -7.29 1.93
CA TRP A 12 4.09 -7.69 2.41
C TRP A 12 3.17 -8.12 1.28
N ILE A 13 3.44 -7.63 0.07
CA ILE A 13 2.76 -8.03 -1.17
C ILE A 13 3.80 -8.32 -2.25
N SER A 14 3.43 -9.14 -3.23
CA SER A 14 4.22 -9.37 -4.44
C SER A 14 3.82 -8.41 -5.56
N SER A 15 4.71 -8.22 -6.52
CA SER A 15 4.48 -7.39 -7.73
C SER A 15 3.21 -7.82 -8.47
N GLU A 16 3.00 -9.13 -8.58
CA GLU A 16 1.83 -9.75 -9.23
C GLU A 16 0.53 -9.41 -8.49
N GLN A 17 0.54 -9.45 -7.16
CA GLN A 17 -0.62 -9.11 -6.36
C GLN A 17 -0.96 -7.61 -6.42
N LEU A 18 0.07 -6.76 -6.46
CA LEU A 18 -0.14 -5.34 -6.65
C LEU A 18 -0.75 -5.05 -8.02
N ASP A 19 -0.25 -5.71 -9.08
CA ASP A 19 -0.79 -5.56 -10.43
C ASP A 19 -2.25 -6.01 -10.49
N GLU A 20 -2.59 -7.17 -9.93
CA GLU A 20 -3.98 -7.67 -9.87
C GLU A 20 -4.91 -6.63 -9.22
N VAL A 21 -4.47 -6.02 -8.12
CA VAL A 21 -5.26 -5.00 -7.43
C VAL A 21 -5.37 -3.71 -8.24
N ILE A 22 -4.31 -3.30 -8.94
CA ILE A 22 -4.33 -2.12 -9.82
C ILE A 22 -5.31 -2.31 -10.98
N GLN A 23 -5.32 -3.50 -11.59
CA GLN A 23 -6.29 -3.84 -12.64
C GLN A 23 -7.73 -3.73 -12.13
N LEU A 24 -7.99 -4.22 -10.90
CA LEU A 24 -9.31 -4.15 -10.27
C LEU A 24 -9.70 -2.72 -9.86
N GLN A 25 -8.73 -1.90 -9.46
CA GLN A 25 -8.93 -0.50 -9.12
C GLN A 25 -9.27 0.36 -10.36
N THR A 26 -8.88 -0.06 -11.56
CA THR A 26 -9.32 0.62 -12.79
C THR A 26 -10.82 0.50 -12.98
N SER A 27 -11.41 -0.63 -12.60
CA SER A 27 -12.86 -0.86 -12.71
C SER A 27 -13.66 -0.33 -11.53
N GLN A 28 -13.05 -0.26 -10.35
CA GLN A 28 -13.67 0.24 -9.12
C GLN A 28 -12.86 1.41 -8.59
N LYS A 29 -13.45 2.62 -8.46
CA LYS A 29 -12.81 3.85 -7.92
C LYS A 29 -12.37 3.75 -6.44
N ASN A 30 -12.05 2.56 -5.97
CA ASN A 30 -11.62 2.24 -4.62
C ASN A 30 -10.12 2.53 -4.46
N ARG A 31 -9.66 2.63 -3.22
CA ARG A 31 -8.24 2.82 -2.91
C ARG A 31 -7.52 1.46 -2.94
N ILE A 32 -6.31 1.40 -3.52
CA ILE A 32 -5.46 0.17 -3.52
C ILE A 32 -5.36 -0.46 -2.13
N GLY A 33 -5.12 0.36 -1.09
CA GLY A 33 -4.97 -0.13 0.28
C GLY A 33 -6.21 -0.84 0.81
N GLU A 34 -7.41 -0.35 0.47
CA GLU A 34 -8.65 -1.00 0.88
C GLU A 34 -8.91 -2.28 0.09
N LEU A 35 -8.61 -2.29 -1.22
CA LEU A 35 -8.75 -3.49 -2.05
C LEU A 35 -7.80 -4.62 -1.58
N LEU A 36 -6.55 -4.28 -1.24
CA LEU A 36 -5.60 -5.24 -0.68
C LEU A 36 -6.09 -5.83 0.63
N LEU A 37 -6.74 -5.02 1.47
CA LEU A 37 -7.28 -5.44 2.76
C LEU A 37 -8.54 -6.30 2.59
N GLN A 38 -9.43 -5.92 1.67
CA GLN A 38 -10.63 -6.70 1.31
C GLN A 38 -10.28 -8.06 0.71
N LYS A 39 -9.20 -8.15 -0.07
CA LYS A 39 -8.69 -9.42 -0.59
C LYS A 39 -7.91 -10.25 0.43
N GLY A 40 -7.66 -9.73 1.62
CA GLY A 40 -6.85 -10.40 2.63
C GLY A 40 -5.37 -10.52 2.26
N LEU A 41 -4.89 -9.71 1.31
CA LEU A 41 -3.49 -9.68 0.88
C LEU A 41 -2.62 -8.92 1.88
N ILE A 42 -3.23 -7.97 2.59
CA ILE A 42 -2.64 -7.27 3.72
C ILE A 42 -3.63 -7.23 4.88
N VAL A 43 -3.10 -6.99 6.07
CA VAL A 43 -3.90 -6.78 7.29
C VAL A 43 -3.90 -5.31 7.71
N ASN A 44 -4.86 -4.89 8.55
CA ASN A 44 -5.02 -3.50 8.99
C ASN A 44 -3.71 -2.87 9.48
N HIS A 45 -2.96 -3.55 10.34
CA HIS A 45 -1.72 -3.00 10.88
C HIS A 45 -0.67 -2.71 9.80
N GLN A 46 -0.61 -3.52 8.74
CA GLN A 46 0.31 -3.30 7.61
C GLN A 46 -0.14 -2.10 6.78
N LEU A 47 -1.43 -1.97 6.52
CA LEU A 47 -1.98 -0.82 5.82
C LEU A 47 -1.69 0.48 6.58
N GLU A 48 -1.92 0.50 7.90
CA GLU A 48 -1.66 1.66 8.75
C GLU A 48 -0.18 2.05 8.76
N ALA A 49 0.73 1.08 8.90
CA ALA A 49 2.16 1.31 8.86
C ALA A 49 2.63 1.88 7.51
N ALA A 50 2.12 1.33 6.40
CA ALA A 50 2.45 1.81 5.06
C ALA A 50 1.88 3.21 4.80
N LEU A 51 0.66 3.52 5.30
CA LEU A 51 0.06 4.84 5.20
C LEU A 51 0.84 5.90 6.00
N LYS A 52 1.30 5.53 7.20
CA LYS A 52 2.14 6.38 8.04
C LYS A 52 3.46 6.71 7.35
N GLU A 53 4.12 5.71 6.79
CA GLU A 53 5.36 5.90 6.03
C GLU A 53 5.13 6.74 4.76
N GLN A 54 4.04 6.51 4.03
CA GLN A 54 3.67 7.31 2.88
C GLN A 54 3.46 8.78 3.26
N TYR A 55 2.78 9.03 4.38
CA TYR A 55 2.55 10.36 4.91
C TYR A 55 3.87 11.05 5.26
N TRP A 56 4.77 10.39 6.00
CA TRP A 56 6.06 10.96 6.35
C TRP A 56 6.91 11.29 5.12
N ARG A 57 7.04 10.36 4.17
CA ARG A 57 7.78 10.57 2.91
C ARG A 57 7.18 11.69 2.05
N LYS A 58 5.86 11.89 2.08
CA LYS A 58 5.18 12.97 1.34
C LYS A 58 5.35 14.34 2.00
N ASN A 59 5.40 14.37 3.33
CA ASN A 59 5.53 15.61 4.11
C ASN A 59 6.99 15.98 4.43
N GLY A 60 7.98 15.21 3.92
CA GLY A 60 9.40 15.52 4.10
C GLY A 60 9.93 15.26 5.52
N PHE A 61 9.17 14.57 6.36
CA PHE A 61 9.66 14.11 7.66
C PHE A 61 10.56 12.90 7.41
N TRP A 62 11.87 13.14 7.39
CA TRP A 62 12.84 12.06 7.56
C TRP A 62 12.64 11.50 8.96
N VAL A 63 12.08 10.29 9.05
CA VAL A 63 12.22 9.48 10.26
C VAL A 63 13.71 9.25 10.42
N ILE A 64 14.29 10.02 11.34
CA ILE A 64 15.49 9.65 12.05
C ILE A 64 15.09 8.45 12.90
N ASP A 65 15.46 7.26 12.45
CA ASP A 65 15.73 6.13 13.33
C ASP A 65 17.20 6.23 13.75
#